data_AF-K7EAX2-F1
#
_entry.id   AF-K7EAX2-F1
#
_cell.length_a   1.000
_cell.length_b   1.000
_cell.length_c   1.000
_cell.angle_alpha   90.00
_cell.angle_beta   90.00
_cell.angle_gamma   90.00
#
_symmetry.space_group_name_H-M   'P 1'
#
loop_
_entity.id
_entity.type
_entity.pdbx_description
1 polymer ?
#
loop_
_entity_poly.entity_id
_entity_poly.type
_entity_poly.pdbx_seq_one_letter_code
_entity_poly.pdbx_strand_id
1 'polypeptide(L)'
;MYRRERSVALREPVGALNNLSVLALPARGLTCYGVVHGAAAQLLSATPDGQPLCRRQLTAKDGGAAVSLGPSLVTQVDWCALPGRLLLVLTSQKGIQIYETDGSIMVYWHALDPGESPPGQSTFARGIAACGHFICVGTGSGRVLVFDVPPRGPNVTLSEELREHRAPVTDVAAEAGPGQGGAEDVVTADDDGQLCVWKAGPEFELLTRIPARGCPCPSVRLWRGVVAAGFGDGQIRVYEAATGALRVQIDAHARALCALDLAPEAGKLLSGAEDSFVHVWQLSRTRDGGIEVRHRHSERVTDTQVCGARFCDPAGSSFAVAGYDLGEI
;
A
#
# COMPACT_ATOMS: atom_id res chain seq x y z
N MET A 1 3.83 -16.07 -19.22
CA MET A 1 2.73 -16.81 -18.56
C MET A 1 3.21 -17.10 -17.17
N TYR A 2 2.48 -16.64 -16.14
CA TYR A 2 2.87 -16.87 -14.74
C TYR A 2 2.67 -18.35 -14.40
N ARG A 3 3.49 -18.85 -13.47
CA ARG A 3 3.43 -20.21 -12.95
C ARG A 3 3.65 -20.16 -11.46
N ARG A 4 2.86 -20.91 -10.71
CA ARG A 4 3.03 -21.05 -9.26
C ARG A 4 4.39 -21.66 -8.93
N GLU A 5 5.16 -20.96 -8.10
CA GLU A 5 6.43 -21.43 -7.56
C GLU A 5 6.23 -22.05 -6.17
N ARG A 6 7.33 -22.46 -5.53
CA ARG A 6 7.28 -23.04 -4.19
C ARG A 6 6.85 -21.98 -3.17
N SER A 7 5.82 -22.29 -2.38
CA SER A 7 5.33 -21.38 -1.35
C SER A 7 6.38 -21.11 -0.27
N VAL A 8 6.36 -19.90 0.28
CA VAL A 8 7.23 -19.49 1.37
C VAL A 8 6.45 -19.54 2.69
N ALA A 9 6.80 -20.48 3.57
CA ALA A 9 6.07 -20.71 4.82
C ALA A 9 6.18 -19.54 5.81
N LEU A 10 5.04 -19.05 6.28
CA LEU A 10 4.88 -18.07 7.35
C LEU A 10 4.80 -18.76 8.72
N ARG A 11 5.06 -18.00 9.79
CA ARG A 11 4.91 -18.51 11.16
C ARG A 11 3.51 -18.29 11.72
N GLU A 12 2.85 -17.24 11.27
CA GLU A 12 1.46 -16.94 11.60
C GLU A 12 0.69 -16.67 10.30
N PRO A 13 -0.62 -16.99 10.27
CA PRO A 13 -1.47 -16.71 9.12
C PRO A 13 -1.59 -15.21 8.82
N VAL A 14 -2.12 -14.85 7.65
CA VAL A 14 -2.43 -13.45 7.32
C VAL A 14 -3.85 -13.11 7.77
N GLY A 15 -4.02 -11.99 8.48
CA GLY A 15 -5.29 -11.66 9.13
C GLY A 15 -5.98 -10.37 8.67
N ALA A 16 -5.39 -9.61 7.74
CA ALA A 16 -5.97 -8.34 7.31
C ALA A 16 -5.73 -8.04 5.82
N LEU A 17 -6.62 -7.22 5.25
CA LEU A 17 -6.65 -6.87 3.83
C LEU A 17 -5.47 -5.97 3.46
N ASN A 18 -5.04 -6.01 2.20
CA ASN A 18 -3.94 -5.27 1.59
C ASN A 18 -2.63 -5.27 2.42
N ASN A 19 -2.30 -6.38 3.09
CA ASN A 19 -1.25 -6.46 4.10
C ASN A 19 -0.03 -7.32 3.72
N LEU A 20 0.17 -7.51 2.42
CA LEU A 20 1.42 -8.04 1.88
C LEU A 20 2.24 -6.87 1.34
N SER A 21 3.51 -6.82 1.71
CA SER A 21 4.49 -5.88 1.18
C SER A 21 5.70 -6.64 0.69
N VAL A 22 6.30 -6.16 -0.40
CA VAL A 22 7.42 -6.83 -1.06
C VAL A 22 8.52 -5.83 -1.36
N LEU A 23 9.75 -6.19 -1.01
CA LEU A 23 10.94 -5.44 -1.35
C LEU A 23 11.90 -6.36 -2.10
N ALA A 24 12.11 -6.07 -3.39
CA ALA A 24 13.12 -6.73 -4.19
C ALA A 24 14.51 -6.14 -3.87
N LEU A 25 15.50 -7.01 -3.61
CA LEU A 25 16.90 -6.64 -3.44
C LEU A 25 17.79 -7.37 -4.46
N PRO A 26 17.75 -6.97 -5.75
CA PRO A 26 18.45 -7.68 -6.83
C PRO A 26 19.95 -7.83 -6.60
N ALA A 27 20.60 -6.80 -6.04
CA ALA A 27 22.02 -6.81 -5.71
C ALA A 27 22.41 -7.89 -4.68
N ARG A 28 21.45 -8.37 -3.88
CA ARG A 28 21.63 -9.45 -2.91
C ARG A 28 21.03 -10.78 -3.39
N GLY A 29 20.30 -10.77 -4.50
CA GLY A 29 19.52 -11.91 -4.97
C GLY A 29 18.43 -12.32 -3.98
N LEU A 30 17.81 -11.36 -3.27
CA LEU A 30 16.80 -11.63 -2.25
C LEU A 30 15.50 -10.89 -2.53
N THR A 31 14.40 -11.50 -2.09
CA THR A 31 13.10 -10.84 -1.97
C THR A 31 12.69 -10.83 -0.50
N CYS A 32 12.35 -9.65 0.02
CA CYS A 32 11.83 -9.47 1.36
C CYS A 32 10.30 -9.35 1.32
N TYR A 33 9.63 -9.99 2.26
CA TYR A 33 8.19 -10.01 2.44
C TYR A 33 7.83 -9.47 3.82
N GLY A 34 6.88 -8.56 3.86
CA GLY A 34 6.28 -8.02 5.07
C GLY A 34 4.82 -8.44 5.13
N VAL A 35 4.42 -9.11 6.21
CA VAL A 35 3.06 -9.61 6.41
C VAL A 35 2.56 -9.23 7.79
N VAL A 36 1.31 -8.78 7.88
CA VAL A 36 0.69 -8.37 9.15
C VAL A 36 -0.32 -9.41 9.64
N HIS A 37 -0.24 -9.73 10.94
CA HIS A 37 -1.18 -10.58 11.64
C HIS A 37 -1.40 -10.09 13.08
N GLY A 38 -2.63 -9.68 13.40
CA GLY A 38 -3.00 -9.20 14.73
C GLY A 38 -2.12 -8.02 15.19
N ALA A 39 -1.41 -8.19 16.29
CA ALA A 39 -0.53 -7.18 16.89
C ALA A 39 0.93 -7.25 16.41
N ALA A 40 1.22 -8.09 15.40
CA ALA A 40 2.57 -8.32 14.91
C ALA A 40 2.68 -8.16 13.38
N ALA A 41 3.87 -7.76 12.93
CA ALA A 41 4.30 -7.86 11.55
C ALA A 41 5.48 -8.84 11.45
N GLN A 42 5.41 -9.77 10.50
CA GLN A 42 6.50 -10.67 10.16
C GLN A 42 7.26 -10.12 8.95
N LEU A 43 8.57 -10.03 9.09
CA LEU A 43 9.50 -9.74 8.01
C LEU A 43 10.26 -11.02 7.68
N LEU A 44 10.34 -11.34 6.40
CA LEU A 44 10.94 -12.56 5.90
C LEU A 44 11.76 -12.24 4.66
N SER A 45 13.00 -12.71 4.57
CA SER A 45 13.75 -12.67 3.31
C SER A 45 13.87 -14.07 2.73
N ALA A 46 13.62 -14.23 1.43
CA ALA A 46 13.79 -15.50 0.73
C ALA A 46 14.73 -15.35 -0.48
N THR A 47 15.40 -16.44 -0.85
CA THR A 47 16.10 -16.57 -2.12
C THR A 47 15.10 -16.69 -3.28
N PRO A 48 15.53 -16.58 -4.56
CA PRO A 48 14.63 -16.71 -5.70
C PRO A 48 13.93 -18.08 -5.76
N ASP A 49 14.54 -19.12 -5.19
CA ASP A 49 13.95 -20.47 -5.10
C ASP A 49 12.92 -20.62 -3.95
N GLY A 50 12.56 -19.52 -3.29
CA GLY A 50 11.62 -19.50 -2.17
C GLY A 50 12.18 -20.01 -0.84
N GLN A 51 13.51 -20.18 -0.72
CA GLN A 51 14.10 -20.63 0.55
C GLN A 51 14.22 -19.47 1.55
N PRO A 52 13.63 -19.58 2.75
CA PRO A 52 13.68 -18.52 3.75
C PRO A 52 15.09 -18.43 4.37
N LEU A 53 15.64 -17.21 4.44
CA LEU A 53 16.97 -16.95 5.00
C LEU A 53 16.94 -16.26 6.37
N CYS A 54 16.08 -15.26 6.52
CA CYS A 54 16.00 -14.45 7.73
C CYS A 54 14.55 -14.18 8.06
N ARG A 55 14.23 -14.15 9.36
CA ARG A 55 12.91 -13.85 9.90
C ARG A 55 13.04 -12.87 11.06
N ARG A 56 12.18 -11.87 11.08
CA ARG A 56 12.04 -10.93 12.19
C ARG A 56 10.56 -10.68 12.46
N GLN A 57 10.22 -10.49 13.72
CA GLN A 57 8.88 -10.09 14.13
C GLN A 57 8.97 -8.70 14.74
N LEU A 58 8.11 -7.80 14.29
CA LEU A 58 7.91 -6.48 14.86
C LEU A 58 6.55 -6.46 15.56
N THR A 59 6.45 -5.69 16.63
CA THR A 59 5.20 -5.48 17.36
C THR A 59 4.84 -4.01 17.38
N ALA A 60 3.54 -3.72 17.38
CA ALA A 60 3.08 -2.36 17.60
C ALA A 60 3.55 -1.88 18.97
N LYS A 61 4.02 -0.64 19.05
CA LYS A 61 4.39 -0.01 20.31
C LYS A 61 3.13 0.38 21.07
N ASP A 62 3.08 0.04 22.34
CA ASP A 62 2.04 0.55 23.22
C ASP A 62 2.28 2.03 23.49
N GLY A 63 1.38 2.89 23.03
CA GLY A 63 1.29 4.27 23.50
C GLY A 63 1.12 4.24 25.02
N GLY A 64 1.92 5.02 25.75
CA GLY A 64 2.06 4.98 27.22
C GLY A 64 0.82 5.37 28.03
N ALA A 65 -0.39 5.30 27.46
CA ALA A 65 -1.64 5.55 28.15
C ALA A 65 -2.05 4.32 28.99
N ALA A 66 -2.29 4.54 30.27
CA ALA A 66 -2.59 3.54 31.30
C ALA A 66 -3.93 2.78 31.14
N VAL A 67 -4.64 2.92 30.01
CA VAL A 67 -6.01 2.42 29.80
C VAL A 67 -6.12 1.55 28.54
N SER A 68 -5.05 0.87 28.17
CA SER A 68 -5.04 -0.03 27.00
C SER A 68 -5.47 -1.45 27.39
N LEU A 69 -6.71 -1.83 27.03
CA LEU A 69 -7.31 -3.15 27.30
C LEU A 69 -6.76 -4.31 26.43
N GLY A 70 -5.68 -4.11 25.68
CA GLY A 70 -5.04 -5.16 24.87
C GLY A 70 -3.88 -4.66 24.01
N PRO A 71 -3.16 -5.57 23.32
CA PRO A 71 -2.07 -5.21 22.42
C PRO A 71 -2.61 -4.44 21.21
N SER A 72 -1.88 -3.41 20.76
CA SER A 72 -2.27 -2.62 19.59
C SER A 72 -2.23 -3.46 18.32
N LEU A 73 -3.31 -3.46 17.53
CA LEU A 73 -3.31 -4.12 16.23
C LEU A 73 -2.41 -3.37 15.25
N VAL A 74 -1.57 -4.11 14.54
CA VAL A 74 -0.80 -3.61 13.40
C VAL A 74 -1.75 -3.59 12.21
N THR A 75 -1.75 -2.49 11.47
CA THR A 75 -2.62 -2.31 10.31
C THR A 75 -1.89 -2.60 9.02
N GLN A 76 -0.64 -2.13 8.85
CA GLN A 76 0.14 -2.31 7.63
C GLN A 76 1.63 -2.22 7.95
N VAL A 77 2.46 -2.84 7.11
CA VAL A 77 3.91 -2.66 7.10
C VAL A 77 4.34 -2.45 5.66
N ASP A 78 5.22 -1.51 5.36
CA ASP A 78 5.73 -1.32 3.99
C ASP A 78 7.13 -0.70 3.95
N TRP A 79 7.87 -0.98 2.88
CA TRP A 79 9.18 -0.39 2.64
C TRP A 79 9.06 0.90 1.83
N CYS A 80 9.56 1.98 2.39
CA CYS A 80 9.62 3.30 1.78
C CYS A 80 11.01 3.54 1.17
N ALA A 81 11.10 3.45 -0.16
CA ALA A 81 12.30 3.81 -0.91
C ALA A 81 12.33 5.32 -1.17
N LEU A 82 13.27 6.00 -0.53
CA LEU A 82 13.51 7.45 -0.64
C LEU A 82 14.90 7.68 -1.28
N PRO A 83 15.20 8.91 -1.76
CA PRO A 83 16.54 9.27 -2.25
C PRO A 83 17.62 9.02 -1.19
N GLY A 84 18.39 7.95 -1.38
CA GLY A 84 19.51 7.57 -0.49
C GLY A 84 19.11 6.90 0.84
N ARG A 85 17.82 6.63 1.06
CA ARG A 85 17.30 6.02 2.29
C ARG A 85 16.29 4.93 1.93
N LEU A 86 16.36 3.79 2.60
CA LEU A 86 15.33 2.75 2.54
C LEU A 86 14.88 2.48 3.98
N LEU A 87 13.62 2.78 4.27
CA LEU A 87 13.07 2.66 5.61
C LEU A 87 11.89 1.71 5.61
N LEU A 88 11.66 1.08 6.76
CA LEU A 88 10.51 0.24 6.98
C LEU A 88 9.50 1.00 7.85
N VAL A 89 8.28 1.14 7.39
CA VAL A 89 7.20 1.82 8.11
C VAL A 89 6.19 0.79 8.57
N LEU A 90 5.81 0.86 9.84
CA LEU A 90 4.77 0.03 10.44
C LEU A 90 3.70 0.96 11.00
N THR A 91 2.45 0.73 10.59
CA THR A 91 1.29 1.47 11.08
C THR A 91 0.44 0.59 11.98
N SER A 92 -0.26 1.21 12.93
CA SER A 92 -1.06 0.51 13.92
C SER A 92 -2.24 1.36 14.38
N GLN A 93 -3.08 0.81 15.27
CA GLN A 93 -4.13 1.56 15.95
C GLN A 93 -3.60 2.71 16.83
N LYS A 94 -2.37 2.59 17.36
CA LYS A 94 -1.80 3.56 18.31
C LYS A 94 -0.83 4.55 17.68
N GLY A 95 -0.35 4.30 16.47
CA GLY A 95 0.74 5.09 15.93
C GLY A 95 1.45 4.52 14.73
N ILE A 96 2.52 5.23 14.36
CA ILE A 96 3.38 4.99 13.21
C ILE A 96 4.80 4.81 13.73
N GLN A 97 5.41 3.67 13.41
CA GLN A 97 6.80 3.33 13.75
C GLN A 97 7.61 3.31 12.46
N ILE A 98 8.73 4.01 12.44
CA ILE A 98 9.66 4.00 11.31
C ILE A 98 10.96 3.37 11.80
N TYR A 99 11.44 2.41 11.03
CA TYR A 99 12.62 1.61 11.31
C TYR A 99 13.65 1.74 10.18
N GLU A 100 14.89 1.38 10.51
CA GLU A 100 15.85 0.94 9.51
C GLU A 100 15.29 -0.21 8.66
N THR A 101 15.81 -0.38 7.44
CA THR A 101 15.25 -1.30 6.42
C THR A 101 15.02 -2.74 6.88
N ASP A 102 15.78 -3.23 7.86
CA ASP A 102 15.72 -4.59 8.38
C ASP A 102 14.85 -4.73 9.64
N GLY A 103 14.23 -3.64 10.10
CA GLY A 103 13.42 -3.60 11.32
C GLY A 103 14.24 -3.69 12.62
N SER A 104 15.57 -3.52 12.57
CA SER A 104 16.42 -3.66 13.77
C SER A 104 16.33 -2.47 14.72
N ILE A 105 16.33 -1.26 14.18
CA ILE A 105 16.41 0.00 14.94
C ILE A 105 15.20 0.85 14.57
N MET A 106 14.41 1.23 15.57
CA MET A 106 13.34 2.22 15.41
C MET A 106 13.98 3.61 15.41
N VAL A 107 13.80 4.35 14.32
CA VAL A 107 14.36 5.70 14.16
C VAL A 107 13.34 6.79 14.50
N TYR A 108 12.05 6.50 14.41
CA TYR A 108 10.99 7.45 14.71
C TYR A 108 9.71 6.77 15.20
N TRP A 109 8.95 7.49 16.03
CA TRP A 109 7.65 7.08 16.54
C TRP A 109 6.71 8.28 16.60
N HIS A 110 5.53 8.13 16.00
CA HIS A 110 4.44 9.08 16.09
C HIS A 110 3.22 8.40 16.71
N ALA A 111 2.77 8.89 17.87
CA ALA A 111 1.56 8.39 18.51
C ALA A 111 0.33 9.06 17.88
N LEU A 112 -0.72 8.29 17.62
CA LEU A 112 -2.02 8.84 17.27
C LEU A 112 -2.79 9.19 18.54
N ASP A 113 -3.46 10.33 18.53
CA ASP A 113 -4.33 10.74 19.63
C ASP A 113 -5.77 10.22 19.39
N PRO A 114 -6.30 9.34 20.25
CA PRO A 114 -7.68 8.87 20.14
C PRO A 114 -8.71 10.00 20.19
N GLY A 115 -8.39 11.12 20.86
CA GLY A 115 -9.28 12.27 20.99
C GLY A 115 -9.48 13.05 19.69
N GLU A 116 -8.63 12.83 18.68
CA GLU A 116 -8.75 13.49 17.37
C GLU A 116 -9.70 12.78 16.41
N SER A 117 -10.08 11.54 16.71
CA SER A 117 -11.01 10.78 15.89
C SER A 117 -12.44 11.22 16.18
N PRO A 118 -13.27 11.53 15.16
CA PRO A 118 -14.69 11.79 15.36
C PRO A 118 -15.37 10.65 16.15
N PRO A 119 -16.40 10.95 16.97
CA PRO A 119 -17.11 9.92 17.73
C PRO A 119 -17.62 8.81 16.80
N GLY A 120 -17.24 7.56 17.09
CA GLY A 120 -17.65 6.38 16.31
C GLY A 120 -16.67 5.95 15.22
N GLN A 121 -15.60 6.70 14.95
CA GLN A 121 -14.50 6.24 14.08
C GLN A 121 -13.39 5.57 14.88
N SER A 122 -12.78 4.54 14.31
CA SER A 122 -11.64 3.86 14.91
C SER A 122 -10.35 4.65 14.69
N THR A 123 -9.53 4.76 15.73
CA THR A 123 -8.20 5.37 15.63
C THR A 123 -7.22 4.35 15.06
N PHE A 124 -6.65 4.66 13.90
CA PHE A 124 -5.58 3.88 13.28
C PHE A 124 -4.81 4.70 12.25
N ALA A 125 -3.62 4.23 11.88
CA ALA A 125 -2.90 4.66 10.69
C ALA A 125 -2.93 3.56 9.64
N ARG A 126 -3.02 3.88 8.35
CA ARG A 126 -2.97 2.94 7.23
C ARG A 126 -2.71 3.69 5.93
N GLY A 127 -2.23 2.99 4.89
CA GLY A 127 -1.87 3.58 3.62
C GLY A 127 -0.53 4.26 3.76
N ILE A 128 0.50 3.67 3.16
CA ILE A 128 1.89 4.09 3.30
C ILE A 128 2.42 4.34 1.90
N ALA A 129 2.98 5.52 1.66
CA ALA A 129 3.69 5.80 0.42
C ALA A 129 4.93 6.66 0.66
N ALA A 130 5.92 6.52 -0.21
CA ALA A 130 7.12 7.36 -0.24
C ALA A 130 7.12 8.18 -1.54
N CYS A 131 7.26 9.50 -1.43
CA CYS A 131 7.38 10.41 -2.57
C CYS A 131 8.46 11.46 -2.29
N GLY A 132 9.43 11.61 -3.19
CA GLY A 132 10.58 12.46 -2.93
C GLY A 132 11.27 12.08 -1.61
N HIS A 133 11.45 13.04 -0.71
CA HIS A 133 11.99 12.83 0.64
C HIS A 133 10.90 12.70 1.72
N PHE A 134 9.64 12.49 1.33
CA PHE A 134 8.51 12.39 2.24
C PHE A 134 7.98 10.97 2.35
N ILE A 135 7.47 10.65 3.55
CA ILE A 135 6.63 9.48 3.78
C ILE A 135 5.23 9.99 4.12
N CYS A 136 4.22 9.55 3.37
CA CYS A 136 2.82 9.87 3.60
C CYS A 136 2.13 8.68 4.27
N VAL A 137 1.36 8.95 5.33
CA VAL A 137 0.59 7.93 6.05
C VAL A 137 -0.84 8.42 6.31
N GLY A 138 -1.83 7.64 5.87
CA GLY A 138 -3.24 7.92 6.13
C GLY A 138 -3.66 7.59 7.57
N THR A 139 -4.73 8.23 8.04
CA THR A 139 -5.32 7.99 9.36
C THR A 139 -6.80 7.64 9.27
N GLY A 140 -7.30 6.96 10.32
CA GLY A 140 -8.71 6.65 10.50
C GLY A 140 -9.61 7.88 10.66
N SER A 141 -9.04 9.05 10.94
CA SER A 141 -9.76 10.32 11.03
C SER A 141 -9.87 11.07 9.69
N GLY A 142 -9.38 10.49 8.58
CA GLY A 142 -9.39 11.13 7.26
C GLY A 142 -8.22 12.08 7.01
N ARG A 143 -7.20 12.09 7.89
CA ARG A 143 -6.00 12.89 7.68
C ARG A 143 -4.94 12.08 6.94
N VAL A 144 -4.05 12.78 6.26
CA VAL A 144 -2.81 12.20 5.72
C VAL A 144 -1.65 12.93 6.37
N LEU A 145 -0.87 12.23 7.17
CA LEU A 145 0.32 12.74 7.85
C LEU A 145 1.50 12.65 6.89
N VAL A 146 2.20 13.76 6.68
CA VAL A 146 3.36 13.84 5.80
C VAL A 146 4.61 14.03 6.67
N PHE A 147 5.51 13.04 6.61
CA PHE A 147 6.77 13.06 7.35
C PHE A 147 7.92 13.45 6.43
N ASP A 148 8.65 14.51 6.78
CA ASP A 148 9.92 14.85 6.14
C ASP A 148 11.00 13.89 6.63
N VAL A 149 11.66 13.24 5.68
CA VAL A 149 12.79 12.33 5.89
C VAL A 149 13.98 12.85 5.08
N PRO A 150 14.84 13.66 5.69
CA PRO A 150 16.03 14.18 5.04
C PRO A 150 16.92 13.05 4.51
N PRO A 151 17.59 13.26 3.35
CA PRO A 151 18.47 12.25 2.75
C PRO A 151 19.68 11.94 3.64
N ARG A 152 20.01 12.81 4.60
CA ARG A 152 21.09 12.64 5.56
C ARG A 152 20.62 12.99 6.96
N GLY A 153 21.11 12.24 7.94
CA GLY A 153 20.80 12.44 9.36
C GLY A 153 19.57 11.66 9.83
N PRO A 154 19.38 11.58 11.16
CA PRO A 154 18.33 10.75 11.77
C PRO A 154 16.97 11.45 11.88
N ASN A 155 16.89 12.74 11.59
CA ASN A 155 15.74 13.57 11.95
C ASN A 155 14.55 13.32 11.02
N VAL A 156 13.64 12.43 11.42
CA VAL A 156 12.30 12.38 10.83
C VAL A 156 11.40 13.36 11.59
N THR A 157 10.63 14.17 10.86
CA THR A 157 9.69 15.13 11.48
C THR A 157 8.34 15.11 10.77
N LEU A 158 7.26 15.39 11.50
CA LEU A 158 5.96 15.63 10.87
C LEU A 158 5.99 17.03 10.23
N SER A 159 5.87 17.08 8.91
CA SER A 159 5.94 18.30 8.11
C SER A 159 4.57 18.93 7.91
N GLU A 160 3.58 18.12 7.54
CA GLU A 160 2.25 18.60 7.14
C GLU A 160 1.15 17.57 7.50
N GLU A 161 -0.08 18.05 7.66
CA GLU A 161 -1.28 17.22 7.77
C GLU A 161 -2.32 17.61 6.70
N LEU A 162 -2.54 16.73 5.73
CA LEU A 162 -3.52 16.95 4.66
C LEU A 162 -4.91 16.53 5.16
N ARG A 163 -5.90 17.42 5.01
CA ARG A 163 -7.21 17.29 5.68
C ARG A 163 -8.40 17.31 4.72
N GLU A 164 -8.29 16.53 3.65
CA GLU A 164 -9.29 16.55 2.57
C GLU A 164 -10.28 15.41 2.56
N HIS A 165 -9.94 14.28 3.19
CA HIS A 165 -10.87 13.18 3.37
C HIS A 165 -11.75 13.40 4.59
N ARG A 166 -13.02 13.04 4.47
CA ARG A 166 -14.01 13.07 5.56
C ARG A 166 -14.31 11.68 6.13
N ALA A 167 -13.87 10.65 5.43
CA ALA A 167 -13.90 9.25 5.83
C ALA A 167 -12.47 8.76 6.15
N PRO A 168 -12.34 7.63 6.87
CA PRO A 168 -11.06 6.99 7.13
C PRO A 168 -10.24 6.77 5.85
N VAL A 169 -8.96 7.14 5.86
CA VAL A 169 -8.05 6.87 4.73
C VAL A 169 -7.76 5.37 4.67
N THR A 170 -7.98 4.76 3.51
CA THR A 170 -7.87 3.32 3.29
C THR A 170 -6.54 2.92 2.66
N ASP A 171 -6.03 3.73 1.73
CA ASP A 171 -4.75 3.51 1.05
C ASP A 171 -4.13 4.83 0.56
N VAL A 172 -2.82 4.84 0.44
CA VAL A 172 -2.03 5.95 -0.08
C VAL A 172 -0.99 5.39 -1.02
N ALA A 173 -0.86 5.94 -2.23
CA ALA A 173 0.12 5.50 -3.21
C ALA A 173 0.85 6.69 -3.83
N ALA A 174 2.15 6.51 -4.07
CA ALA A 174 2.98 7.49 -4.76
C ALA A 174 3.22 7.06 -6.22
N GLU A 175 3.56 8.02 -7.07
CA GLU A 175 3.98 7.75 -8.44
C GLU A 175 5.29 6.93 -8.44
N ALA A 176 5.20 5.69 -8.92
CA ALA A 176 6.34 4.79 -9.02
C ALA A 176 6.97 4.85 -10.43
N GLY A 177 8.28 5.12 -10.52
CA GLY A 177 9.06 4.98 -11.76
C GLY A 177 10.21 6.00 -11.93
N PRO A 178 11.18 5.72 -12.83
CA PRO A 178 12.25 6.67 -13.15
C PRO A 178 11.69 7.82 -13.97
N GLY A 179 11.53 8.98 -13.31
CA GLY A 179 11.03 10.21 -13.92
C GLY A 179 10.11 10.98 -12.98
N GLN A 180 10.62 11.36 -11.80
CA GLN A 180 9.98 12.22 -10.77
C GLN A 180 9.70 13.64 -11.30
N GLY A 181 9.00 13.74 -12.42
CA GLY A 181 8.66 14.99 -13.10
C GLY A 181 7.24 14.99 -13.66
N GLY A 182 6.38 14.06 -13.21
CA GLY A 182 4.94 14.20 -13.33
C GLY A 182 4.44 15.41 -12.53
N ALA A 183 3.24 15.89 -12.83
CA ALA A 183 2.62 16.93 -12.01
C ALA A 183 2.03 16.34 -10.72
N GLU A 184 1.69 15.05 -10.73
CA GLU A 184 1.02 14.31 -9.66
C GLU A 184 1.98 13.32 -9.00
N ASP A 185 2.17 13.44 -7.69
CA ASP A 185 3.13 12.61 -6.95
C ASP A 185 2.46 11.58 -6.04
N VAL A 186 1.25 11.89 -5.53
CA VAL A 186 0.55 11.04 -4.56
C VAL A 186 -0.94 10.99 -4.86
N VAL A 187 -1.54 9.83 -4.62
CA VAL A 187 -3.00 9.64 -4.58
C VAL A 187 -3.39 8.99 -3.26
N THR A 188 -4.48 9.47 -2.69
CA THR A 188 -5.05 8.96 -1.43
C THR A 188 -6.50 8.54 -1.66
N ALA A 189 -6.92 7.48 -0.98
CA ALA A 189 -8.27 6.92 -1.06
C ALA A 189 -8.89 6.82 0.33
N ASP A 190 -10.21 6.92 0.42
CA ASP A 190 -10.96 6.71 1.65
C ASP A 190 -12.08 5.66 1.54
N ASP A 191 -12.72 5.43 2.68
CA ASP A 191 -13.78 4.44 2.87
C ASP A 191 -15.12 4.82 2.20
N ASP A 192 -15.32 6.10 1.84
CA ASP A 192 -16.48 6.53 1.03
C ASP A 192 -16.20 6.37 -0.49
N GLY A 193 -14.95 6.08 -0.85
CA GLY A 193 -14.47 5.97 -2.23
C GLY A 193 -14.07 7.29 -2.85
N GLN A 194 -13.86 8.34 -2.06
CA GLN A 194 -13.27 9.59 -2.53
C GLN A 194 -11.78 9.39 -2.76
N LEU A 195 -11.27 9.97 -3.85
CA LEU A 195 -9.83 10.02 -4.12
C LEU A 195 -9.35 11.47 -4.14
N CYS A 196 -8.17 11.72 -3.59
CA CYS A 196 -7.48 13.01 -3.69
C CYS A 196 -6.14 12.79 -4.39
N VAL A 197 -5.83 13.62 -5.38
CA VAL A 197 -4.57 13.60 -6.13
C VAL A 197 -3.76 14.83 -5.74
N TRP A 198 -2.50 14.62 -5.44
CA TRP A 198 -1.62 15.61 -4.84
C TRP A 198 -0.33 15.75 -5.63
N LYS A 199 0.22 16.95 -5.57
CA LYS A 199 1.59 17.25 -5.98
C LYS A 199 2.45 17.44 -4.74
N ALA A 200 3.58 16.74 -4.70
CA ALA A 200 4.58 16.91 -3.66
C ALA A 200 5.43 18.15 -3.95
N GLY A 201 5.71 18.91 -2.92
CA GLY A 201 6.50 20.13 -2.97
C GLY A 201 6.95 20.54 -1.57
N PRO A 202 7.39 21.79 -1.38
CA PRO A 202 7.58 22.34 -0.04
C PRO A 202 6.32 22.26 0.82
N GLU A 203 5.16 22.41 0.18
CA GLU A 203 3.82 22.14 0.72
C GLU A 203 3.10 21.27 -0.31
N PHE A 204 2.28 20.33 0.16
CA PHE A 204 1.51 19.46 -0.74
C PHE A 204 0.33 20.23 -1.35
N GLU A 205 0.26 20.24 -2.67
CA GLU A 205 -0.83 20.89 -3.39
C GLU A 205 -1.89 19.85 -3.79
N LEU A 206 -3.14 20.08 -3.40
CA LEU A 206 -4.26 19.29 -3.92
C LEU A 206 -4.55 19.68 -5.36
N LEU A 207 -4.33 18.76 -6.30
CA LEU A 207 -4.60 18.99 -7.72
C LEU A 207 -6.04 18.68 -8.10
N THR A 208 -6.52 17.51 -7.66
CA THR A 208 -7.82 16.98 -8.11
C THR A 208 -8.51 16.24 -6.98
N ARG A 209 -9.83 16.42 -6.89
CA ARG A 209 -10.72 15.54 -6.12
C ARG A 209 -11.57 14.72 -7.04
N ILE A 210 -11.58 13.41 -6.82
CA ILE A 210 -12.48 12.48 -7.48
C ILE A 210 -13.56 12.11 -6.45
N PRO A 211 -14.81 12.54 -6.66
CA PRO A 211 -15.84 12.46 -5.63
C PRO A 211 -16.23 11.01 -5.31
N ALA A 212 -16.56 10.79 -4.04
CA ALA A 212 -17.10 9.53 -3.54
C ALA A 212 -18.34 9.08 -4.32
N ARG A 213 -18.50 7.75 -4.42
CA ARG A 213 -19.68 7.11 -5.00
C ARG A 213 -20.36 6.13 -4.03
N GLY A 214 -20.07 6.25 -2.73
CA GLY A 214 -20.65 5.42 -1.68
C GLY A 214 -20.18 3.97 -1.72
N CYS A 215 -18.94 3.73 -2.17
CA CYS A 215 -18.33 2.42 -2.23
C CYS A 215 -16.87 2.54 -1.79
N PRO A 216 -16.42 1.79 -0.76
CA PRO A 216 -15.06 1.88 -0.27
C PRO A 216 -14.03 1.62 -1.35
N CYS A 217 -12.93 2.37 -1.31
CA CYS A 217 -11.77 2.16 -2.17
C CYS A 217 -10.61 1.56 -1.34
N PRO A 218 -10.55 0.24 -1.13
CA PRO A 218 -9.53 -0.40 -0.28
C PRO A 218 -8.10 -0.30 -0.80
N SER A 219 -7.90 -0.04 -2.10
CA SER A 219 -6.55 0.13 -2.64
C SER A 219 -6.51 1.02 -3.88
N VAL A 220 -5.44 1.82 -3.99
CA VAL A 220 -5.24 2.76 -5.10
C VAL A 220 -3.79 2.73 -5.59
N ARG A 221 -3.54 2.96 -6.87
CA ARG A 221 -2.20 3.05 -7.47
C ARG A 221 -2.12 4.21 -8.46
N LEU A 222 -0.93 4.81 -8.57
CA LEU A 222 -0.64 5.91 -9.48
C LEU A 222 0.47 5.50 -10.47
N TRP A 223 0.19 5.64 -11.76
CA TRP A 223 1.11 5.31 -12.84
C TRP A 223 1.08 6.37 -13.94
N ARG A 224 2.10 7.23 -14.03
CA ARG A 224 2.24 8.19 -15.16
C ARG A 224 1.00 9.07 -15.33
N GLY A 225 0.55 9.68 -14.24
CA GLY A 225 -0.68 10.48 -14.18
C GLY A 225 -1.98 9.68 -14.42
N VAL A 226 -1.97 8.36 -14.22
CA VAL A 226 -3.15 7.48 -14.26
C VAL A 226 -3.41 6.91 -12.88
N VAL A 227 -4.60 7.15 -12.35
CA VAL A 227 -5.05 6.57 -11.08
C VAL A 227 -5.80 5.28 -11.37
N ALA A 228 -5.36 4.16 -10.82
CA ALA A 228 -6.11 2.91 -10.79
C ALA A 228 -6.62 2.68 -9.37
N ALA A 229 -7.94 2.66 -9.19
CA ALA A 229 -8.59 2.50 -7.90
C ALA A 229 -9.46 1.24 -7.92
N GLY A 230 -9.33 0.42 -6.89
CA GLY A 230 -10.08 -0.82 -6.72
C GLY A 230 -11.13 -0.65 -5.63
N PHE A 231 -12.34 -1.13 -5.89
CA PHE A 231 -13.52 -0.85 -5.07
C PHE A 231 -14.11 -2.10 -4.42
N GLY A 232 -14.86 -1.90 -3.34
CA GLY A 232 -15.57 -2.96 -2.61
C GLY A 232 -16.67 -3.67 -3.41
N ASP A 233 -17.07 -3.13 -4.56
CA ASP A 233 -17.98 -3.79 -5.51
C ASP A 233 -17.27 -4.70 -6.52
N GLY A 234 -15.94 -4.88 -6.39
CA GLY A 234 -15.12 -5.72 -7.26
C GLY A 234 -14.68 -5.02 -8.54
N GLN A 235 -15.02 -3.74 -8.73
CA GLN A 235 -14.59 -2.99 -9.90
C GLN A 235 -13.20 -2.38 -9.74
N ILE A 236 -12.47 -2.30 -10.86
CA ILE A 236 -11.33 -1.41 -11.02
C ILE A 236 -11.80 -0.22 -11.85
N ARG A 237 -11.59 0.99 -11.35
CA ARG A 237 -11.87 2.24 -12.06
C ARG A 237 -10.56 2.98 -12.30
N VAL A 238 -10.37 3.40 -13.53
CA VAL A 238 -9.15 4.06 -13.99
C VAL A 238 -9.48 5.49 -14.38
N TYR A 239 -8.79 6.44 -13.75
CA TYR A 239 -8.99 7.86 -13.92
C TYR A 239 -7.73 8.52 -14.48
N GLU A 240 -7.93 9.61 -15.22
CA GLU A 240 -6.85 10.55 -15.49
C GLU A 240 -6.63 11.42 -14.25
N ALA A 241 -5.41 11.44 -13.71
CA ALA A 241 -5.10 12.11 -12.44
C ALA A 241 -5.32 13.63 -12.49
N ALA A 242 -4.87 14.27 -13.58
CA ALA A 242 -4.98 15.71 -13.80
C ALA A 242 -6.43 16.23 -13.84
N THR A 243 -7.37 15.44 -14.33
CA THR A 243 -8.77 15.90 -14.56
C THR A 243 -9.78 15.22 -13.65
N GLY A 244 -9.41 14.08 -13.07
CA GLY A 244 -10.32 13.20 -12.34
C GLY A 244 -11.33 12.48 -13.24
N ALA A 245 -11.18 12.58 -14.57
CA ALA A 245 -12.09 11.95 -15.51
C ALA A 245 -11.95 10.42 -15.48
N LEU A 246 -13.07 9.73 -15.27
CA LEU A 246 -13.15 8.27 -15.40
C LEU A 246 -12.92 7.89 -16.87
N ARG A 247 -11.88 7.11 -17.15
CA ARG A 247 -11.51 6.68 -18.49
C ARG A 247 -11.90 5.23 -18.76
N VAL A 248 -11.71 4.35 -17.78
CA VAL A 248 -12.02 2.91 -17.91
C VAL A 248 -12.68 2.41 -16.62
N GLN A 249 -13.69 1.56 -16.77
CA GLN A 249 -14.30 0.79 -15.69
C GLN A 249 -14.24 -0.69 -16.06
N ILE A 250 -13.80 -1.52 -15.12
CA ILE A 250 -13.57 -2.94 -15.32
C ILE A 250 -14.31 -3.70 -14.23
N ASP A 251 -15.23 -4.58 -14.61
CA ASP A 251 -15.83 -5.57 -13.72
C ASP A 251 -14.82 -6.70 -13.51
N ALA A 252 -13.82 -6.43 -12.66
CA ALA A 252 -12.63 -7.26 -12.50
C ALA A 252 -12.90 -8.51 -11.66
N HIS A 253 -13.72 -8.39 -10.61
CA HIS A 253 -13.94 -9.42 -9.61
C HIS A 253 -15.42 -9.54 -9.25
N ALA A 254 -15.84 -10.74 -8.81
CA ALA A 254 -17.23 -11.00 -8.38
C ALA A 254 -17.49 -10.62 -6.91
N ARG A 255 -16.43 -10.25 -6.18
CA ARG A 255 -16.43 -9.87 -4.76
C ARG A 255 -15.52 -8.66 -4.56
N ALA A 256 -15.52 -8.14 -3.33
CA ALA A 256 -14.73 -6.97 -2.97
C ALA A 256 -13.26 -7.14 -3.35
N LEU A 257 -12.70 -6.12 -3.99
CA LEU A 257 -11.29 -6.08 -4.29
C LEU A 257 -10.52 -5.83 -2.98
N CYS A 258 -9.48 -6.60 -2.71
CA CYS A 258 -8.73 -6.51 -1.46
C CYS A 258 -7.32 -5.93 -1.63
N ALA A 259 -6.72 -6.07 -2.81
CA ALA A 259 -5.37 -5.58 -3.08
C ALA A 259 -5.23 -5.15 -4.54
N LEU A 260 -4.65 -3.96 -4.76
CA LEU A 260 -4.08 -3.55 -6.03
C LEU A 260 -2.58 -3.38 -5.89
N ASP A 261 -1.84 -3.76 -6.92
CA ASP A 261 -0.42 -3.42 -7.04
C ASP A 261 0.01 -3.07 -8.46
N LEU A 262 1.12 -2.34 -8.59
CA LEU A 262 1.59 -1.81 -9.85
C LEU A 262 3.06 -2.19 -10.08
N ALA A 263 3.35 -2.79 -11.23
CA ALA A 263 4.70 -2.92 -11.76
C ALA A 263 4.99 -1.73 -12.69
N PRO A 264 5.72 -0.70 -12.22
CA PRO A 264 5.76 0.61 -12.88
C PRO A 264 6.50 0.61 -14.23
N GLU A 265 7.55 -0.20 -14.40
CA GLU A 265 8.32 -0.23 -15.65
C GLU A 265 7.50 -0.82 -16.80
N ALA A 266 6.74 -1.87 -16.50
CA ALA A 266 5.91 -2.56 -17.48
C ALA A 266 4.50 -1.98 -17.60
N GLY A 267 4.06 -1.14 -16.65
CA GLY A 267 2.66 -0.67 -16.58
C GLY A 267 1.69 -1.83 -16.36
N LYS A 268 2.05 -2.81 -15.53
CA LYS A 268 1.13 -3.91 -15.18
C LYS A 268 0.43 -3.60 -13.87
N LEU A 269 -0.86 -3.86 -13.82
CA LEU A 269 -1.67 -3.80 -12.61
C LEU A 269 -2.00 -5.22 -12.17
N LEU A 270 -1.81 -5.52 -10.89
CA LEU A 270 -2.23 -6.75 -10.24
C LEU A 270 -3.44 -6.44 -9.37
N SER A 271 -4.48 -7.25 -9.46
CA SER A 271 -5.63 -7.18 -8.57
C SER A 271 -5.87 -8.53 -7.91
N GLY A 272 -6.26 -8.51 -6.64
CA GLY A 272 -6.68 -9.68 -5.87
C GLY A 272 -7.92 -9.38 -5.04
N ALA A 273 -8.81 -10.34 -4.89
CA ALA A 273 -10.12 -10.16 -4.28
C ALA A 273 -10.60 -11.36 -3.45
N GLU A 274 -11.73 -11.17 -2.76
CA GLU A 274 -12.35 -12.21 -1.93
C GLU A 274 -12.95 -13.38 -2.73
N ASP A 275 -13.04 -13.24 -4.06
CA ASP A 275 -13.47 -14.32 -4.95
C ASP A 275 -12.37 -15.35 -5.23
N SER A 276 -11.22 -15.23 -4.55
CA SER A 276 -10.07 -16.12 -4.66
C SER A 276 -9.32 -16.02 -5.99
N PHE A 277 -9.59 -14.99 -6.80
CA PHE A 277 -8.85 -14.74 -8.04
C PHE A 277 -7.82 -13.63 -7.88
N VAL A 278 -6.73 -13.79 -8.63
CA VAL A 278 -5.83 -12.70 -8.98
C VAL A 278 -5.87 -12.48 -10.49
N HIS A 279 -5.84 -11.21 -10.90
CA HIS A 279 -5.79 -10.81 -12.30
C HIS A 279 -4.60 -9.88 -12.55
N VAL A 280 -3.96 -10.06 -13.70
CA VAL A 280 -2.95 -9.13 -14.21
C VAL A 280 -3.51 -8.41 -15.42
N TRP A 281 -3.39 -7.09 -15.39
CA TRP A 281 -3.82 -6.18 -16.43
C TRP A 281 -2.62 -5.40 -16.96
N GLN A 282 -2.67 -5.03 -18.23
CA GLN A 282 -1.74 -4.13 -18.86
C GLN A 282 -2.40 -2.76 -18.98
N LEU A 283 -1.81 -1.76 -18.32
CA LEU A 283 -2.13 -0.36 -18.48
C LEU A 283 -1.25 0.24 -19.58
N SER A 284 -1.83 1.04 -20.46
CA SER A 284 -1.11 1.73 -21.53
C SER A 284 -1.76 3.05 -21.87
N ARG A 285 -0.93 4.06 -22.20
CA ARG A 285 -1.37 5.32 -22.81
C ARG A 285 -1.30 5.21 -24.33
N THR A 286 -2.36 5.62 -25.01
CA THR A 286 -2.39 5.70 -26.47
C THR A 286 -1.73 6.99 -26.96
N ARG A 287 -1.44 7.08 -28.27
CA ARG A 287 -0.75 8.25 -28.86
C ARG A 287 -1.57 9.55 -28.76
N ASP A 288 -2.89 9.42 -28.73
CA ASP A 288 -3.86 10.51 -28.57
C ASP A 288 -4.18 10.81 -27.09
N GLY A 289 -3.45 10.22 -26.14
CA GLY A 289 -3.59 10.48 -24.71
C GLY A 289 -4.71 9.68 -24.01
N GLY A 290 -5.36 8.77 -24.73
CA GLY A 290 -6.30 7.80 -24.15
C GLY A 290 -5.61 6.79 -23.23
N ILE A 291 -6.42 6.12 -22.41
CA ILE A 291 -5.98 5.09 -21.47
C ILE A 291 -6.63 3.77 -21.89
N GLU A 292 -5.81 2.76 -22.15
CA GLU A 292 -6.26 1.40 -22.43
C GLU A 292 -5.85 0.46 -21.29
N VAL A 293 -6.77 -0.45 -20.94
CA VAL A 293 -6.49 -1.55 -20.03
C VAL A 293 -6.77 -2.87 -20.74
N ARG A 294 -5.81 -3.79 -20.73
CA ARG A 294 -5.95 -5.11 -21.35
C ARG A 294 -5.70 -6.21 -20.33
N HIS A 295 -6.60 -7.18 -20.25
CA HIS A 295 -6.38 -8.38 -19.45
C HIS A 295 -5.17 -9.17 -19.99
N ARG A 296 -4.34 -9.69 -19.08
CA ARG A 296 -3.13 -10.47 -19.42
C ARG A 296 -3.12 -11.85 -18.80
N HIS A 297 -3.65 -11.99 -17.59
CA HIS A 297 -3.59 -13.24 -16.85
C HIS A 297 -4.66 -13.31 -15.76
N SER A 298 -5.12 -14.53 -15.49
CA SER A 298 -5.98 -14.86 -14.35
C SER A 298 -5.46 -16.13 -13.71
N GLU A 299 -5.43 -16.15 -12.39
CA GLU A 299 -5.14 -17.34 -11.62
C GLU A 299 -6.09 -17.42 -10.42
N ARG A 300 -6.55 -18.64 -10.12
CA ARG A 300 -7.36 -18.91 -8.93
C ARG A 300 -6.44 -19.43 -7.84
N VAL A 301 -6.40 -18.74 -6.71
CA VAL A 301 -5.75 -19.20 -5.49
C VAL A 301 -6.72 -20.11 -4.76
N THR A 302 -6.45 -21.41 -4.75
CA THR A 302 -7.40 -22.41 -4.24
C THR A 302 -7.64 -22.25 -2.74
N ASP A 303 -8.91 -22.34 -2.33
CA ASP A 303 -9.37 -22.49 -0.95
C ASP A 303 -8.95 -21.35 0.01
N THR A 304 -8.77 -20.13 -0.50
CA THR A 304 -8.44 -18.97 0.34
C THR A 304 -8.98 -17.66 -0.23
N GLN A 305 -9.34 -16.74 0.66
CA GLN A 305 -9.66 -15.35 0.34
C GLN A 305 -8.35 -14.59 0.15
N VAL A 306 -8.14 -13.94 -1.00
CA VAL A 306 -6.91 -13.17 -1.22
C VAL A 306 -6.95 -11.91 -0.34
N CYS A 307 -5.97 -11.78 0.55
CA CYS A 307 -5.81 -10.62 1.42
C CYS A 307 -4.70 -9.68 0.94
N GLY A 308 -3.73 -10.15 0.18
CA GLY A 308 -2.64 -9.32 -0.31
C GLY A 308 -2.11 -9.84 -1.64
N ALA A 309 -1.77 -8.94 -2.55
CA ALA A 309 -1.15 -9.28 -3.82
C ALA A 309 -0.15 -8.18 -4.19
N ARG A 310 1.11 -8.56 -4.48
CA ARG A 310 2.20 -7.64 -4.80
C ARG A 310 3.10 -8.20 -5.88
N PHE A 311 3.54 -7.37 -6.82
CA PHE A 311 4.62 -7.74 -7.72
C PHE A 311 5.94 -7.86 -6.96
N CYS A 312 6.77 -8.81 -7.37
CA CYS A 312 8.09 -9.03 -6.78
C CYS A 312 9.21 -8.26 -7.51
N ASP A 313 8.88 -7.59 -8.61
CA ASP A 313 9.83 -6.85 -9.42
C ASP A 313 9.10 -5.74 -10.21
N PRO A 314 9.81 -4.65 -10.58
CA PRO A 314 9.19 -3.50 -11.25
C PRO A 314 8.72 -3.77 -12.69
N ALA A 315 9.18 -4.87 -13.32
CA ALA A 315 8.72 -5.32 -14.63
C ALA A 315 7.48 -6.24 -14.54
N GLY A 316 7.07 -6.60 -13.31
CA GLY A 316 5.96 -7.48 -13.02
C GLY A 316 6.13 -8.86 -13.66
N SER A 317 7.34 -9.40 -13.60
CA SER A 317 7.67 -10.75 -14.09
C SER A 317 7.19 -11.84 -13.14
N SER A 318 7.14 -11.56 -11.84
CA SER A 318 6.55 -12.40 -10.81
C SER A 318 5.76 -11.57 -9.79
N PHE A 319 4.89 -12.25 -9.05
CA PHE A 319 4.12 -11.65 -7.97
C PHE A 319 3.92 -12.67 -6.84
N ALA A 320 3.63 -12.15 -5.66
CA ALA A 320 3.36 -12.90 -4.46
C ALA A 320 1.92 -12.64 -4.00
N VAL A 321 1.29 -13.65 -3.40
CA VAL A 321 -0.10 -13.57 -2.93
C VAL A 321 -0.16 -14.07 -1.50
N ALA A 322 -0.91 -13.36 -0.66
CA ALA A 322 -1.20 -13.73 0.70
C ALA A 322 -2.71 -14.00 0.84
N GLY A 323 -3.06 -15.11 1.47
CA GLY A 323 -4.44 -15.53 1.73
C GLY A 323 -4.84 -15.38 3.19
N TYR A 324 -6.14 -15.16 3.43
CA TYR A 324 -6.72 -15.16 4.77
C TYR A 324 -6.48 -16.52 5.43
N ASP A 325 -6.01 -16.52 6.68
CA ASP A 325 -5.67 -17.73 7.45
C ASP A 325 -4.65 -18.65 6.77
N LEU A 326 -3.93 -18.16 5.75
CA LEU A 326 -2.93 -18.93 5.04
C LEU A 326 -1.54 -18.72 5.66
N GLY A 327 -0.91 -19.81 6.07
CA GLY A 327 0.45 -19.82 6.62
C GLY A 327 1.56 -19.82 5.57
N GLU A 328 1.31 -19.29 4.37
CA GLU A 328 2.27 -19.24 3.27
C GLU A 328 2.01 -18.05 2.32
N ILE A 329 3.06 -17.69 1.57
CA ILE A 329 3.06 -16.74 0.44
C ILE A 329 3.38 -17.52 -0.84
#